data_AF-A0A9W8JT79-F1
#
_entry.id   AF-A0A9W8JT79-F1
#
_cell.length_a   1.000
_cell.length_b   1.000
_cell.length_c   1.000
_cell.angle_alpha   90.00
_cell.angle_beta   90.00
_cell.angle_gamma   90.00
#
_symmetry.space_group_name_H-M   'P 1'
#
loop_
_entity.id
_entity.type
_entity.pdbx_description
1 polymer ?
#
loop_
_entity_poly.entity_id
_entity_poly.type
_entity_poly.pdbx_seq_one_letter_code
_entity_poly.pdbx_strand_id
1 'polypeptide(L)'
;MLKSLRIHPRPGPLSDNDDLTFNTGADANSILHPKNVFLSRISPNSVGIAWNHVVRADIGGITAFDYLSLLATSPKLISLRICALKDNEGQGTQSFGPHPVTHSALEILNLTTIAQNIDALLNHITLPSLQKLVANSLTTGLTSMIARSAPPLTDLTIGNAESSGEVISLLKMMPNLNDLRLLDTQIGTWFFQYLASTSTFSTSPSEDEDERFLPNLSSLKIRGQLTLLWSYVEDLFGLIPKLNGQDVDGQMQIRRPLTKLSIEIKPVVPMVVGYYKTEVVDEETLRQLRTAGISLEIYDYQGNFLTGTNGGESGKEGQR
;
A
#
# COMPACT_ATOMS: atom_id res chain seq x y z
N MET A 1 -25.79 -18.40 -16.10
CA MET A 1 -24.58 -17.57 -16.30
C MET A 1 -23.62 -17.79 -15.14
N LEU A 2 -22.39 -18.22 -15.42
CA LEU A 2 -21.36 -18.44 -14.41
C LEU A 2 -20.79 -17.10 -13.93
N LYS A 3 -20.93 -16.75 -12.65
CA LYS A 3 -20.44 -15.46 -12.11
C LYS A 3 -18.97 -15.50 -11.69
N SER A 4 -18.49 -16.67 -11.28
CA SER A 4 -17.18 -16.86 -10.68
C SER A 4 -16.60 -18.21 -11.10
N LEU A 5 -15.32 -18.25 -11.41
CA LEU A 5 -14.54 -19.47 -11.67
C LEU A 5 -13.39 -19.53 -10.67
N ARG A 6 -13.21 -20.68 -10.01
CA ARG A 6 -12.11 -20.92 -9.08
C ARG A 6 -11.43 -22.22 -9.46
N ILE A 7 -10.13 -22.17 -9.72
CA ILE A 7 -9.34 -23.36 -10.02
C ILE A 7 -8.11 -23.34 -9.11
N HIS A 8 -8.03 -24.35 -8.25
CA HIS A 8 -6.90 -24.58 -7.35
C HIS A 8 -6.38 -26.00 -7.59
N PRO A 9 -5.06 -26.18 -7.79
CA PRO A 9 -4.48 -27.51 -7.77
C PRO A 9 -4.71 -28.11 -6.38
N ARG A 10 -4.91 -29.43 -6.36
CA ARG A 10 -5.06 -30.16 -5.10
C ARG A 10 -3.79 -29.94 -4.26
N PRO A 11 -3.91 -29.66 -2.94
CA PRO A 11 -2.74 -29.54 -2.08
C PRO A 11 -1.98 -30.88 -2.09
N GLY A 12 -0.75 -30.84 -2.59
CA GLY A 12 0.16 -31.98 -2.72
C GLY A 12 1.52 -31.48 -3.23
N PRO A 13 2.60 -32.28 -3.10
CA PRO A 13 3.87 -31.95 -3.72
C PRO A 13 3.65 -31.88 -5.23
N LEU A 14 3.66 -30.67 -5.78
CA LEU A 14 3.56 -30.50 -7.22
C LEU A 14 4.90 -30.95 -7.80
N SER A 15 4.84 -31.90 -8.72
CA SER A 15 5.90 -32.10 -9.69
C SER A 15 5.96 -30.84 -10.55
N ASP A 16 7.15 -30.28 -10.76
CA ASP A 16 7.34 -29.06 -11.57
C ASP A 16 6.85 -29.18 -13.03
N ASN A 17 6.49 -30.40 -13.46
CA ASN A 17 6.09 -30.74 -14.82
C ASN A 17 4.59 -31.02 -15.04
N ASP A 18 3.73 -30.81 -14.03
CA ASP A 18 2.29 -31.03 -14.22
C ASP A 18 1.65 -29.85 -14.99
N ASP A 19 1.77 -29.87 -16.33
CA ASP A 19 1.03 -28.99 -17.23
C ASP A 19 -0.47 -29.34 -17.19
N LEU A 20 -1.16 -28.82 -16.18
CA LEU A 20 -2.60 -28.96 -16.01
C LEU A 20 -3.33 -28.11 -17.05
N THR A 21 -3.66 -28.70 -18.18
CA THR A 21 -4.62 -28.13 -19.13
C THR A 21 -6.04 -28.42 -18.65
N PHE A 22 -6.80 -27.38 -18.31
CA PHE A 22 -8.20 -27.50 -17.95
C PHE A 22 -9.06 -27.26 -19.20
N ASN A 23 -9.29 -28.33 -19.96
CA ASN A 23 -10.33 -28.31 -20.97
C ASN A 23 -11.68 -28.51 -20.28
N THR A 24 -12.55 -27.51 -20.35
CA THR A 24 -13.88 -27.53 -19.70
C THR A 24 -14.85 -28.55 -20.29
N GLY A 25 -14.43 -29.34 -21.29
CA GLY A 25 -15.27 -30.33 -21.99
C GLY A 25 -16.49 -29.71 -22.67
N ALA A 26 -16.59 -28.38 -22.68
CA ALA A 26 -17.68 -27.66 -23.28
C ALA A 26 -17.50 -27.70 -24.79
N ASP A 27 -18.55 -28.11 -25.51
CA ASP A 27 -18.64 -27.92 -26.95
C ASP A 27 -18.17 -26.51 -27.31
N ALA A 28 -17.48 -26.35 -28.43
CA ALA A 28 -16.89 -25.07 -28.87
C ALA A 28 -17.86 -23.87 -28.84
N ASN A 29 -19.16 -24.13 -28.74
CA ASN A 29 -20.24 -23.15 -28.64
C ASN A 29 -20.56 -22.66 -27.20
N SER A 30 -19.97 -23.23 -26.15
CA SER A 30 -20.29 -22.90 -24.75
C SER A 30 -19.10 -22.29 -23.99
N ILE A 31 -18.49 -21.25 -24.57
CA ILE A 31 -17.45 -20.46 -23.87
C ILE A 31 -18.06 -19.83 -22.62
N LEU A 32 -17.41 -20.04 -21.47
CA LEU A 32 -17.86 -19.46 -20.21
C LEU A 32 -17.45 -17.98 -20.12
N HIS A 33 -18.32 -17.14 -19.55
CA HIS A 33 -18.10 -15.71 -19.35
C HIS A 33 -18.04 -15.31 -17.86
N PRO A 34 -17.09 -15.86 -17.07
CA PRO A 34 -16.98 -15.50 -15.67
C PRO A 34 -16.54 -14.04 -15.52
N LYS A 35 -17.10 -13.34 -14.52
CA LYS A 35 -16.66 -11.98 -14.15
C LYS A 35 -15.51 -11.99 -13.14
N ASN A 36 -15.44 -13.05 -12.33
CA ASN A 36 -14.44 -13.21 -11.28
C ASN A 36 -13.69 -14.52 -11.52
N VAL A 37 -12.37 -14.46 -11.52
CA VAL A 37 -11.51 -15.61 -11.78
C VAL A 37 -10.48 -15.73 -10.66
N PHE A 38 -10.30 -16.93 -10.14
CA PHE A 38 -9.28 -17.25 -9.15
C PHE A 38 -8.46 -18.42 -9.71
N LEU A 39 -7.18 -18.18 -10.00
CA LEU A 39 -6.27 -19.21 -10.52
C LEU A 39 -5.05 -19.33 -9.60
N SER A 40 -4.63 -20.56 -9.33
CA SER A 40 -3.39 -20.82 -8.62
C SER A 40 -2.55 -21.80 -9.42
N ARG A 41 -1.34 -21.39 -9.79
CA ARG A 41 -0.34 -22.19 -10.52
C ARG A 41 -0.85 -22.74 -11.87
N ILE A 42 -1.78 -22.02 -12.52
CA ILE A 42 -2.35 -22.37 -13.82
C ILE A 42 -2.27 -21.14 -14.72
N SER A 43 -1.62 -21.27 -15.88
CA SER A 43 -1.55 -20.19 -16.85
C SER A 43 -2.95 -19.80 -17.34
N PRO A 44 -3.28 -18.50 -17.46
CA PRO A 44 -4.53 -18.03 -18.04
C PRO A 44 -4.80 -18.60 -19.44
N ASN A 45 -3.73 -18.85 -20.22
CA ASN A 45 -3.82 -19.40 -21.57
C ASN A 45 -4.31 -20.86 -21.59
N SER A 46 -4.14 -21.58 -20.48
CA SER A 46 -4.59 -22.98 -20.32
C SER A 46 -6.05 -23.10 -19.88
N VAL A 47 -6.76 -21.98 -19.74
CA VAL A 47 -8.15 -21.91 -19.26
C VAL A 47 -9.05 -21.36 -20.37
N GLY A 48 -9.88 -22.22 -20.96
CA GLY A 48 -10.80 -21.87 -22.04
C GLY A 48 -12.01 -21.05 -21.59
N ILE A 49 -11.82 -19.75 -21.32
CA ILE A 49 -12.88 -18.79 -20.97
C ILE A 49 -12.78 -17.48 -21.75
N ALA A 50 -13.86 -16.70 -21.75
CA ALA A 50 -13.88 -15.36 -22.33
C ALA A 50 -13.22 -14.33 -21.40
N TRP A 51 -11.88 -14.26 -21.43
CA TRP A 51 -11.06 -13.34 -20.61
C TRP A 51 -11.46 -11.86 -20.74
N ASN A 52 -11.98 -11.45 -21.91
CA ASN A 52 -12.50 -10.10 -22.14
C ASN A 52 -13.77 -9.73 -21.33
N HIS A 53 -14.36 -10.68 -20.60
CA HIS A 53 -15.47 -10.45 -19.66
C HIS A 53 -15.03 -10.44 -18.19
N VAL A 54 -13.77 -10.78 -17.92
CA VAL A 54 -13.23 -10.85 -16.56
C VAL A 54 -13.02 -9.43 -16.04
N VAL A 55 -13.57 -9.18 -14.86
CA VAL A 55 -13.52 -7.88 -14.16
C VAL A 55 -12.61 -7.96 -12.94
N ARG A 56 -12.52 -9.12 -12.30
CA ARG A 56 -11.66 -9.36 -11.14
C ARG A 56 -10.88 -10.64 -11.30
N ALA A 57 -9.59 -10.59 -11.01
CA ALA A 57 -8.70 -11.74 -11.06
C ALA A 57 -7.85 -11.81 -9.78
N ASP A 58 -7.81 -12.97 -9.15
CA ASP A 58 -6.84 -13.31 -8.11
C ASP A 58 -6.01 -14.47 -8.63
N ILE A 59 -4.77 -14.18 -9.00
CA ILE A 59 -3.91 -15.14 -9.67
C ILE A 59 -2.58 -15.23 -8.93
N GLY A 60 -2.05 -16.44 -8.80
CA GLY A 60 -0.76 -16.66 -8.16
C GLY A 60 -0.03 -17.85 -8.75
N GLY A 61 1.30 -17.82 -8.69
CA GLY A 61 2.16 -18.94 -9.10
C GLY A 61 2.26 -19.11 -10.61
N ILE A 62 2.11 -18.03 -11.38
CA ILE A 62 2.33 -17.98 -12.83
C ILE A 62 3.50 -17.04 -13.15
N THR A 63 3.99 -17.06 -14.38
CA THR A 63 5.14 -16.24 -14.80
C THR A 63 4.73 -14.77 -15.01
N ALA A 64 5.72 -13.87 -15.08
CA ALA A 64 5.47 -12.48 -15.48
C ALA A 64 4.84 -12.37 -16.89
N PHE A 65 5.21 -13.26 -17.82
CA PHE A 65 4.64 -13.32 -19.17
C PHE A 65 3.15 -13.66 -19.16
N ASP A 66 2.75 -14.60 -18.31
CA ASP A 66 1.33 -14.96 -18.14
C ASP A 66 0.51 -13.75 -17.65
N TYR A 67 1.04 -12.94 -16.72
CA TYR A 67 0.37 -11.72 -16.28
C TYR A 67 0.26 -10.66 -17.39
N LEU A 68 1.30 -10.50 -18.23
CA LEU A 68 1.22 -9.60 -19.38
C LEU A 68 0.18 -10.06 -20.41
N SER A 69 0.13 -11.37 -20.70
CA SER A 69 -0.89 -11.96 -21.57
C SER A 69 -2.30 -11.75 -21.02
N LEU A 70 -2.47 -11.97 -19.70
CA LEU A 70 -3.74 -11.72 -19.01
C LEU A 70 -4.20 -10.28 -19.18
N LEU A 71 -3.31 -9.31 -18.92
CA LEU A 71 -3.62 -7.89 -19.06
C LEU A 71 -4.00 -7.55 -20.51
N ALA A 72 -3.27 -8.07 -21.51
CA ALA A 72 -3.59 -7.84 -22.91
C ALA A 72 -4.94 -8.43 -23.34
N THR A 73 -5.33 -9.58 -22.78
CA THR A 73 -6.56 -10.31 -23.17
C THR A 73 -7.79 -9.96 -22.34
N SER A 74 -7.63 -9.21 -21.24
CA SER A 74 -8.69 -8.89 -20.28
C SER A 74 -8.96 -7.38 -20.16
N PRO A 75 -9.33 -6.67 -21.24
CA PRO A 75 -9.44 -5.21 -21.25
C PRO A 75 -10.48 -4.61 -20.28
N LYS A 76 -11.34 -5.43 -19.65
CA LYS A 76 -12.32 -5.02 -18.63
C LYS A 76 -11.87 -5.32 -17.20
N LEU A 77 -10.63 -5.75 -17.00
CA LEU A 77 -10.11 -6.11 -15.69
C LEU A 77 -9.92 -4.86 -14.83
N ILE A 78 -10.73 -4.74 -13.78
CA ILE A 78 -10.73 -3.61 -12.85
C ILE A 78 -9.85 -3.90 -11.64
N SER A 79 -9.79 -5.17 -11.20
CA SER A 79 -9.04 -5.57 -10.02
C SER A 79 -8.19 -6.81 -10.28
N LEU A 80 -6.90 -6.69 -10.00
CA LEU A 80 -5.93 -7.77 -10.09
C LEU A 80 -5.19 -7.93 -8.78
N ARG A 81 -5.19 -9.15 -8.24
CA ARG A 81 -4.34 -9.57 -7.14
C ARG A 81 -3.32 -10.59 -7.64
N ILE A 82 -2.06 -10.33 -7.33
CA ILE A 82 -0.88 -11.14 -7.65
C ILE A 82 -0.39 -11.77 -6.35
N CYS A 83 -0.72 -13.04 -6.14
CA CYS A 83 -0.41 -13.77 -4.90
C CYS A 83 0.94 -14.48 -4.94
N ALA A 84 1.52 -14.71 -6.11
CA ALA A 84 2.88 -15.24 -6.28
C ALA A 84 3.29 -15.11 -7.74
N LEU A 85 4.59 -14.94 -7.99
CA LEU A 85 5.19 -15.09 -9.30
C LEU A 85 6.03 -16.36 -9.30
N LYS A 86 5.92 -17.16 -10.36
CA LYS A 86 6.82 -18.27 -10.63
C LYS A 86 8.08 -17.69 -11.27
N ASP A 87 9.25 -18.10 -10.80
CA ASP A 87 10.52 -17.73 -11.43
C ASP A 87 10.62 -18.39 -12.81
N ASN A 88 11.23 -17.69 -13.77
CA ASN A 88 11.39 -18.19 -15.14
C ASN A 88 12.55 -19.20 -15.25
N GLU A 89 12.88 -19.93 -14.18
CA GLU A 89 14.01 -20.86 -14.17
C GLU A 89 13.87 -21.88 -15.32
N GLY A 90 14.89 -21.92 -16.19
CA GLY A 90 14.94 -22.83 -17.33
C GLY A 90 14.23 -22.36 -18.61
N GLN A 91 13.38 -21.33 -18.55
CA GLN A 91 12.86 -20.69 -19.76
C GLN A 91 13.88 -19.62 -20.17
N GLY A 92 14.79 -19.99 -21.08
CA GLY A 92 15.85 -19.09 -21.59
C GLY A 92 15.30 -17.70 -21.89
N THR A 93 16.10 -16.65 -21.64
CA THR A 93 15.73 -15.23 -21.61
C THR A 93 14.63 -14.84 -22.60
N GLN A 94 13.37 -15.09 -22.24
CA GLN A 94 12.26 -14.56 -23.01
C GLN A 94 12.36 -13.05 -22.81
N SER A 95 12.62 -12.34 -23.91
CA SER A 95 12.64 -10.90 -23.87
C SER A 95 11.20 -10.44 -23.77
N PHE A 96 10.91 -9.63 -22.76
CA PHE A 96 9.73 -8.80 -22.83
C PHE A 96 9.81 -7.96 -24.10
N GLY A 97 8.67 -7.76 -24.77
CA GLY A 97 8.63 -6.89 -25.96
C GLY A 97 9.10 -5.47 -25.60
N PRO A 98 9.54 -4.67 -26.58
CA PRO A 98 10.12 -3.35 -26.31
C PRO A 98 9.09 -2.33 -25.77
N HIS A 99 7.79 -2.62 -25.86
CA HIS A 99 6.73 -1.72 -25.47
C HIS A 99 5.98 -2.24 -24.24
N PRO A 100 5.83 -1.42 -23.18
CA PRO A 100 4.99 -1.74 -22.04
C PRO A 100 3.53 -1.97 -22.44
N VAL A 101 2.88 -2.97 -21.83
CA VAL A 101 1.45 -3.22 -21.97
C VAL A 101 0.67 -2.16 -21.22
N THR A 102 -0.11 -1.34 -21.93
CA THR A 102 -0.99 -0.35 -21.29
C THR A 102 -2.35 -0.97 -20.97
N HIS A 103 -2.76 -0.92 -19.70
CA HIS A 103 -4.05 -1.42 -19.26
C HIS A 103 -4.89 -0.30 -18.64
N SER A 104 -5.81 0.27 -19.42
CA SER A 104 -6.56 1.47 -19.06
C SER A 104 -7.75 1.25 -18.11
N ALA A 105 -8.19 0.01 -17.87
CA ALA A 105 -9.33 -0.25 -17.00
C ALA A 105 -8.95 -0.68 -15.57
N LEU A 106 -7.66 -0.92 -15.28
CA LEU A 106 -7.24 -1.51 -14.01
C LEU A 106 -7.16 -0.42 -12.95
N GLU A 107 -8.05 -0.49 -11.96
CA GLU A 107 -8.16 0.48 -10.86
C GLU A 107 -7.52 -0.02 -9.57
N ILE A 108 -7.46 -1.33 -9.35
CA ILE A 108 -6.97 -1.95 -8.12
C ILE A 108 -5.90 -2.99 -8.43
N LEU A 109 -4.68 -2.75 -7.96
CA LEU A 109 -3.57 -3.69 -8.04
C LEU A 109 -3.10 -4.09 -6.64
N ASN A 110 -3.01 -5.39 -6.38
CA ASN A 110 -2.52 -5.92 -5.12
C ASN A 110 -1.37 -6.91 -5.33
N LEU A 111 -0.18 -6.54 -4.87
CA LEU A 111 1.07 -7.28 -4.95
C LEU A 111 1.45 -7.79 -3.56
N THR A 112 0.81 -8.87 -3.11
CA THR A 112 0.98 -9.37 -1.73
C THR A 112 2.29 -10.10 -1.49
N THR A 113 3.08 -10.40 -2.52
CA THR A 113 4.22 -11.33 -2.41
C THR A 113 5.51 -10.71 -2.90
N ILE A 114 6.59 -10.92 -2.13
CA ILE A 114 7.96 -10.52 -2.46
C ILE A 114 8.51 -11.54 -3.46
N ALA A 115 8.19 -11.36 -4.74
CA ALA A 115 8.87 -12.13 -5.77
C ALA A 115 10.03 -11.31 -6.32
N GLN A 116 11.20 -11.93 -6.44
CA GLN A 116 12.41 -11.31 -6.99
C GLN A 116 12.17 -10.77 -8.42
N ASN A 117 11.21 -11.35 -9.14
CA ASN A 117 10.90 -11.03 -10.52
C ASN A 117 9.73 -10.05 -10.72
N ILE A 118 9.21 -9.43 -9.65
CA ILE A 118 8.10 -8.46 -9.80
C ILE A 118 8.52 -7.24 -10.62
N ASP A 119 9.78 -6.81 -10.51
CA ASP A 119 10.29 -5.64 -11.25
C ASP A 119 10.25 -5.84 -12.75
N ALA A 120 10.50 -7.07 -13.23
CA ALA A 120 10.38 -7.39 -14.65
C ALA A 120 8.96 -7.17 -15.16
N LEU A 121 7.94 -7.57 -14.39
CA LEU A 121 6.54 -7.29 -14.73
C LEU A 121 6.21 -5.79 -14.66
N LEU A 122 6.57 -5.13 -13.57
CA LEU A 122 6.24 -3.71 -13.33
C LEU A 122 6.89 -2.77 -14.37
N ASN A 123 8.09 -3.12 -14.86
CA ASN A 123 8.75 -2.36 -15.92
C ASN A 123 8.03 -2.44 -17.28
N HIS A 124 7.15 -3.44 -17.48
CA HIS A 124 6.46 -3.69 -18.74
C HIS A 124 4.95 -3.45 -18.69
N ILE A 125 4.44 -2.74 -17.67
CA ILE A 125 3.00 -2.38 -17.58
C ILE A 125 2.78 -0.89 -17.37
N THR A 126 1.78 -0.31 -18.01
CA THR A 126 1.35 1.08 -17.76
C THR A 126 -0.10 1.06 -17.31
N LEU A 127 -0.40 1.63 -16.14
CA LEU A 127 -1.69 1.52 -15.46
C LEU A 127 -2.27 2.92 -15.17
N PRO A 128 -2.70 3.68 -16.20
CA PRO A 128 -3.05 5.09 -16.05
C PRO A 128 -4.32 5.34 -15.21
N SER A 129 -5.14 4.32 -14.98
CA SER A 129 -6.38 4.42 -14.19
C SER A 129 -6.28 3.80 -12.80
N LEU A 130 -5.06 3.45 -12.36
CA LEU A 130 -4.84 2.84 -11.06
C LEU A 130 -5.19 3.82 -9.94
N GLN A 131 -6.10 3.42 -9.05
CA GLN A 131 -6.55 4.22 -7.91
C GLN A 131 -6.07 3.62 -6.58
N LYS A 132 -5.96 2.29 -6.51
CA LYS A 132 -5.58 1.56 -5.30
C LYS A 132 -4.42 0.63 -5.57
N LEU A 133 -3.36 0.80 -4.80
CA LEU A 133 -2.16 -0.02 -4.88
C LEU A 133 -1.83 -0.60 -3.51
N VAL A 134 -1.65 -1.91 -3.46
CA VAL A 134 -1.06 -2.61 -2.32
C VAL A 134 0.21 -3.27 -2.80
N ALA A 135 1.35 -2.95 -2.18
CA ALA A 135 2.64 -3.53 -2.47
C ALA A 135 3.30 -4.00 -1.17
N ASN A 136 3.88 -5.20 -1.15
CA ASN A 136 4.53 -5.73 0.06
C ASN A 136 5.94 -5.17 0.31
N SER A 137 6.55 -4.53 -0.68
CA SER A 137 7.84 -3.86 -0.58
C SER A 137 7.92 -2.73 -1.61
N LEU A 138 8.80 -1.76 -1.37
CA LEU A 138 9.22 -0.83 -2.41
C LEU A 138 10.20 -1.52 -3.35
N THR A 139 10.03 -1.28 -4.64
CA THR A 139 10.94 -1.82 -5.65
C THR A 139 11.18 -0.77 -6.74
N THR A 140 12.28 -0.92 -7.47
CA THR A 140 12.63 0.02 -8.55
C THR A 140 11.62 -0.05 -9.70
N GLY A 141 11.08 -1.25 -9.97
CA GLY A 141 10.03 -1.44 -10.95
C GLY A 141 8.74 -0.74 -10.57
N LEU A 142 8.40 -0.68 -9.27
CA LEU A 142 7.23 0.04 -8.80
C LEU A 142 7.36 1.55 -9.06
N THR A 143 8.47 2.16 -8.65
CA THR A 143 8.74 3.58 -8.92
C THR A 143 8.69 3.89 -10.41
N SER A 144 9.30 3.03 -11.24
CA SER A 144 9.31 3.18 -12.70
C SER A 144 7.90 3.07 -13.30
N MET A 145 7.08 2.14 -12.79
CA MET A 145 5.69 1.97 -13.22
C MET A 145 4.84 3.19 -12.86
N ILE A 146 4.97 3.73 -11.63
CA ILE A 146 4.23 4.93 -11.22
C ILE A 146 4.67 6.14 -12.06
N ALA A 147 5.97 6.33 -12.28
CA ALA A 147 6.51 7.43 -13.10
C ALA A 147 5.92 7.41 -14.52
N ARG A 148 5.89 6.23 -15.13
CA ARG A 148 5.38 6.05 -16.49
C ARG A 148 3.86 6.14 -16.57
N SER A 149 3.15 5.67 -15.54
CA SER A 149 1.68 5.60 -15.57
C SER A 149 1.01 6.89 -15.10
N ALA A 150 1.70 7.70 -14.30
CA ALA A 150 1.15 8.89 -13.62
C ALA A 150 -0.28 8.67 -13.08
N PRO A 151 -0.52 7.58 -12.31
CA PRO A 151 -1.87 7.17 -11.96
C PRO A 151 -2.51 8.14 -10.95
N PRO A 152 -3.84 8.34 -10.98
CA PRO A 152 -4.58 9.12 -10.00
C PRO A 152 -4.77 8.32 -8.69
N LEU A 153 -3.67 7.90 -8.07
CA LEU A 153 -3.71 7.01 -6.92
C LEU A 153 -4.29 7.73 -5.69
N THR A 154 -5.32 7.12 -5.08
CA THR A 154 -6.00 7.61 -3.87
C THR A 154 -5.69 6.77 -2.64
N ASP A 155 -5.39 5.48 -2.83
CA ASP A 155 -5.11 4.54 -1.74
C ASP A 155 -3.78 3.81 -2.00
N LEU A 156 -2.84 3.90 -1.05
CA LEU A 156 -1.55 3.25 -1.13
C LEU A 156 -1.26 2.48 0.15
N THR A 157 -0.95 1.20 0.00
CA THR A 157 -0.40 0.37 1.08
C THR A 157 0.97 -0.15 0.67
N ILE A 158 1.99 0.16 1.45
CA ILE A 158 3.37 -0.30 1.25
C ILE A 158 3.79 -1.11 2.49
N GLY A 159 4.18 -2.35 2.25
CA GLY A 159 4.83 -3.22 3.22
C GLY A 159 6.35 -3.01 3.24
N ASN A 160 7.01 -3.42 4.34
CA ASN A 160 8.46 -3.68 4.41
C ASN A 160 9.37 -2.61 3.76
N ALA A 161 9.01 -1.34 3.87
CA ALA A 161 9.88 -0.25 3.42
C ALA A 161 10.98 -0.01 4.46
N GLU A 162 12.23 0.02 4.00
CA GLU A 162 13.42 0.15 4.85
C GLU A 162 13.96 1.59 4.91
N SER A 163 13.63 2.43 3.92
CA SER A 163 14.16 3.78 3.78
C SER A 163 13.05 4.82 3.72
N SER A 164 13.08 5.77 4.66
CA SER A 164 12.18 6.93 4.63
C SER A 164 12.38 7.78 3.37
N GLY A 165 13.61 7.86 2.84
CA GLY A 165 13.91 8.64 1.63
C GLY A 165 13.26 8.06 0.37
N GLU A 166 13.27 6.73 0.22
CA GLU A 166 12.63 6.05 -0.91
C GLU A 166 11.10 6.19 -0.84
N VAL A 167 10.53 6.02 0.36
CA VAL A 167 9.09 6.23 0.60
C VAL A 167 8.70 7.66 0.24
N ILE A 168 9.41 8.67 0.72
CA ILE A 168 9.12 10.09 0.40
C ILE A 168 9.22 10.34 -1.10
N SER A 169 10.27 9.83 -1.76
CA SER A 169 10.48 10.01 -3.20
C SER A 169 9.34 9.42 -4.02
N LEU A 170 8.85 8.23 -3.63
CA LEU A 170 7.69 7.62 -4.24
C LEU A 170 6.42 8.46 -4.01
N LEU A 171 6.19 8.89 -2.77
CA LEU A 171 4.98 9.65 -2.38
C LEU A 171 4.86 11.01 -3.07
N LYS A 172 5.98 11.66 -3.41
CA LYS A 172 5.97 12.90 -4.21
C LYS A 172 5.34 12.72 -5.59
N MET A 173 5.34 11.51 -6.13
CA MET A 173 4.75 11.21 -7.44
C MET A 173 3.23 11.03 -7.39
N MET A 174 2.62 11.11 -6.20
CA MET A 174 1.20 10.80 -5.97
C MET A 174 0.52 11.88 -5.12
N PRO A 175 0.36 13.11 -5.63
CA PRO A 175 -0.24 14.21 -4.86
C PRO A 175 -1.74 14.00 -4.54
N ASN A 176 -2.42 13.10 -5.24
CA ASN A 176 -3.85 12.79 -5.07
C ASN A 176 -4.13 11.75 -3.96
N LEU A 177 -3.10 11.35 -3.20
CA LEU A 177 -3.24 10.29 -2.22
C LEU A 177 -4.06 10.74 -0.99
N ASN A 178 -5.07 9.94 -0.64
CA ASN A 178 -5.99 10.21 0.45
C ASN A 178 -5.77 9.26 1.64
N ASP A 179 -5.46 7.98 1.39
CA ASP A 179 -5.18 6.95 2.40
C ASP A 179 -3.80 6.35 2.15
N LEU A 180 -2.90 6.52 3.12
CA LEU A 180 -1.56 5.95 3.12
C LEU A 180 -1.42 4.95 4.27
N ARG A 181 -0.97 3.73 3.94
CA ARG A 181 -0.67 2.68 4.91
C ARG A 181 0.76 2.20 4.73
N LEU A 182 1.58 2.39 5.73
CA LEU A 182 2.93 1.85 5.82
C LEU A 182 2.89 0.68 6.79
N LEU A 183 3.09 -0.54 6.31
CA LEU A 183 3.00 -1.76 7.09
C LEU A 183 4.37 -2.42 7.22
N ASP A 184 4.71 -2.84 8.42
CA ASP A 184 5.97 -3.55 8.71
C ASP A 184 7.21 -2.78 8.24
N THR A 185 7.14 -1.45 8.28
CA THR A 185 8.18 -0.54 7.76
C THR A 185 9.12 -0.06 8.87
N GLN A 186 10.34 0.31 8.49
CA GLN A 186 11.30 1.00 9.36
C GLN A 186 11.32 2.48 8.97
N ILE A 187 10.48 3.27 9.62
CA ILE A 187 10.31 4.69 9.29
C ILE A 187 10.93 5.53 10.39
N GLY A 188 11.92 6.35 10.01
CA GLY A 188 12.63 7.23 10.93
C GLY A 188 11.88 8.52 11.21
N THR A 189 12.38 9.28 12.19
CA THR A 189 11.88 10.61 12.57
C THR A 189 11.76 11.57 11.38
N TRP A 190 12.67 11.47 10.41
CA TRP A 190 12.71 12.31 9.22
C TRP A 190 11.39 12.29 8.42
N PHE A 191 10.73 11.14 8.32
CA PHE A 191 9.45 11.03 7.62
C PHE A 191 8.36 11.88 8.28
N PHE A 192 8.27 11.81 9.62
CA PHE A 192 7.31 12.59 10.39
C PHE A 192 7.64 14.08 10.34
N GLN A 193 8.92 14.43 10.48
CA GLN A 193 9.39 15.81 10.33
C GLN A 193 9.00 16.38 8.96
N TYR A 194 9.20 15.62 7.88
CA TYR A 194 8.86 16.05 6.53
C TYR A 194 7.35 16.19 6.31
N LEU A 195 6.55 15.25 6.84
CA LEU A 195 5.09 15.35 6.81
C LEU A 195 4.57 16.56 7.62
N ALA A 196 5.19 16.84 8.77
CA ALA A 196 4.83 17.94 9.65
C ALA A 196 5.16 19.29 9.02
N SER A 197 6.36 19.45 8.46
CA SER A 197 6.80 20.69 7.80
C SER A 197 6.01 21.03 6.54
N THR A 198 5.30 20.05 5.97
CA THR A 198 4.47 20.19 4.75
C THR A 198 2.97 20.10 5.05
N SER A 199 2.57 20.15 6.32
CA SER A 199 1.16 20.03 6.74
C SER A 199 0.32 21.27 6.39
N THR A 200 0.98 22.43 6.26
CA THR A 200 0.38 23.72 5.91
C THR A 200 1.00 24.25 4.63
N PHE A 201 0.19 24.86 3.77
CA PHE A 201 0.66 25.47 2.53
C PHE A 201 -0.13 26.75 2.22
N SER A 202 0.51 27.70 1.53
CA SER A 202 -0.14 28.96 1.15
C SER A 202 -1.14 28.74 0.02
N THR A 203 -2.18 29.57 0.01
CA THR A 203 -3.09 29.72 -1.14
C THR A 203 -2.43 30.48 -2.29
N SER A 204 -1.26 31.10 -2.06
CA SER A 204 -0.61 31.92 -3.08
C SER A 204 -0.23 31.07 -4.30
N PRO A 205 -0.62 31.47 -5.52
CA PRO A 205 -0.21 30.79 -6.75
C PRO A 205 1.27 30.99 -7.09
N SER A 206 2.02 31.74 -6.27
CA SER A 206 3.45 32.00 -6.44
C SER A 206 4.36 30.99 -5.73
N GLU A 207 3.81 30.11 -4.89
CA GLU A 207 4.59 29.07 -4.25
C GLU A 207 4.66 27.84 -5.15
N ASP A 208 5.85 27.25 -5.24
CA ASP A 208 6.15 26.11 -6.10
C ASP A 208 5.19 24.96 -5.79
N GLU A 209 4.35 24.57 -6.76
CA GLU A 209 3.42 23.42 -6.62
C GLU A 209 4.17 22.14 -6.22
N ASP A 210 5.46 22.06 -6.56
CA ASP A 210 6.40 20.99 -6.23
C ASP A 210 6.68 20.86 -4.73
N GLU A 211 6.38 21.89 -3.93
CA GLU A 211 6.53 21.84 -2.47
C GLU A 211 5.35 21.15 -1.77
N ARG A 212 4.21 20.99 -2.45
CA ARG A 212 3.01 20.39 -1.85
C ARG A 212 3.16 18.88 -1.73
N PHE A 213 3.58 18.43 -0.55
CA PHE A 213 3.66 17.02 -0.24
C PHE A 213 2.31 16.48 0.28
N LEU A 214 1.69 15.58 -0.47
CA LEU A 214 0.45 14.88 -0.08
C LEU A 214 -0.66 15.84 0.44
N PRO A 215 -1.08 16.84 -0.35
CA PRO A 215 -2.02 17.87 0.11
C PRO A 215 -3.42 17.31 0.44
N ASN A 216 -3.79 16.16 -0.12
CA ASN A 216 -5.11 15.55 0.06
C ASN A 216 -5.14 14.42 1.12
N LEU A 217 -4.01 14.15 1.78
CA LEU A 217 -3.90 13.01 2.68
C LEU A 217 -4.80 13.18 3.91
N SER A 218 -5.78 12.28 4.02
CA SER A 218 -6.81 12.28 5.07
C SER A 218 -6.60 11.20 6.13
N SER A 219 -5.94 10.10 5.76
CA SER A 219 -5.73 8.94 6.61
C SER A 219 -4.29 8.43 6.47
N LEU A 220 -3.59 8.34 7.60
CA LEU A 220 -2.25 7.79 7.70
C LEU A 220 -2.26 6.62 8.69
N LYS A 221 -1.91 5.43 8.24
CA LYS A 221 -1.66 4.27 9.10
C LYS A 221 -0.20 3.85 8.99
N ILE A 222 0.46 3.69 10.12
CA ILE A 222 1.84 3.23 10.19
C ILE A 222 1.89 2.06 11.17
N ARG A 223 2.45 0.96 10.72
CA ARG A 223 2.75 -0.22 11.52
C ARG A 223 4.22 -0.55 11.32
N GLY A 224 5.01 -0.63 12.37
CA GLY A 224 6.42 -0.97 12.22
C GLY A 224 7.31 -0.49 13.34
N GLN A 225 8.61 -0.48 13.07
CA GLN A 225 9.62 0.04 13.98
C GLN A 225 9.71 1.55 13.77
N LEU A 226 9.41 2.32 14.80
CA LEU A 226 9.29 3.77 14.72
C LEU A 226 10.18 4.44 15.75
N THR A 227 10.94 5.43 15.28
CA THR A 227 11.55 6.44 16.13
C THR A 227 10.70 7.69 15.96
N LEU A 228 9.79 7.94 16.89
CA LEU A 228 8.83 9.04 16.83
C LEU A 228 9.13 10.04 17.94
N LEU A 229 9.26 11.32 17.56
CA LEU A 229 9.16 12.43 18.50
C LEU A 229 7.73 12.95 18.46
N TRP A 230 7.04 12.91 19.59
CA TRP A 230 5.61 13.26 19.66
C TRP A 230 5.30 14.70 19.28
N SER A 231 6.26 15.61 19.44
CA SER A 231 6.16 16.99 18.97
C SER A 231 5.82 17.07 17.48
N TYR A 232 6.32 16.14 16.65
CA TYR A 232 5.97 16.12 15.23
C TYR A 232 4.54 15.66 14.98
N VAL A 233 3.95 14.83 15.85
CA VAL A 233 2.57 14.36 15.67
C VAL A 233 1.58 15.51 15.79
N GLU A 234 1.80 16.43 16.72
CA GLU A 234 1.00 17.64 16.85
C GLU A 234 1.06 18.49 15.57
N ASP A 235 2.28 18.66 15.04
CA ASP A 235 2.53 19.43 13.83
C ASP A 235 1.94 18.77 12.56
N LEU A 236 1.73 17.44 12.53
CA LEU A 236 1.11 16.76 11.39
C LEU A 236 -0.29 17.28 11.05
N PHE A 237 -1.02 17.74 12.07
CA PHE A 237 -2.39 18.26 11.95
C PHE A 237 -2.44 19.79 11.80
N GLY A 238 -1.27 20.42 11.79
CA GLY A 238 -1.11 21.86 11.93
C GLY A 238 -1.37 22.31 13.37
N LEU A 239 -0.52 23.20 13.88
CA LEU A 239 -0.58 23.73 15.25
C LEU A 239 -2.01 23.92 15.78
N ILE A 240 -2.35 23.19 16.83
CA ILE A 240 -3.65 23.19 17.53
C ILE A 240 -4.09 24.61 17.96
N PRO A 241 -3.20 25.50 18.47
CA PRO A 241 -3.58 26.87 18.84
C PRO A 241 -4.21 27.69 17.70
N LYS A 242 -3.86 27.35 16.44
CA LYS A 242 -4.40 27.99 15.23
C LYS A 242 -5.70 27.35 14.72
N LEU A 243 -6.24 26.30 15.36
CA LEU A 243 -7.56 25.73 15.00
C LEU A 243 -8.71 26.72 15.24
N ASN A 244 -8.49 27.72 16.09
CA ASN A 244 -9.48 28.77 16.37
C ASN A 244 -9.48 29.92 15.35
N GLY A 245 -8.75 29.80 14.22
CA GLY A 245 -8.83 30.74 13.11
C GLY A 245 -8.15 32.10 13.32
N GLN A 246 -7.26 32.23 14.31
CA GLN A 246 -6.39 33.41 14.43
C GLN A 246 -5.08 33.18 13.66
N ASP A 247 -5.05 33.63 12.40
CA ASP A 247 -3.79 33.82 11.69
C ASP A 247 -3.05 35.03 12.29
N VAL A 248 -1.78 34.81 12.64
CA VAL A 248 -0.91 35.82 13.24
C VAL A 248 -0.60 36.95 12.25
N ASP A 249 -0.69 36.68 10.94
CA ASP A 249 -0.35 37.63 9.86
C ASP A 249 -1.45 37.83 8.81
N GLY A 250 -2.67 37.33 9.05
CA GLY A 250 -3.81 37.49 8.13
C GLY A 250 -3.71 36.74 6.79
N GLN A 251 -2.70 35.88 6.59
CA GLN A 251 -2.61 35.00 5.42
C GLN A 251 -3.31 33.67 5.68
N MET A 252 -4.35 33.36 4.91
CA MET A 252 -5.05 32.07 4.97
C MET A 252 -4.11 30.92 4.59
N GLN A 253 -3.64 30.17 5.59
CA GLN A 253 -2.93 28.91 5.36
C GLN A 253 -3.96 27.77 5.18
N ILE A 254 -3.84 27.02 4.08
CA ILE A 254 -4.59 25.78 3.92
C ILE A 254 -3.84 24.68 4.68
N ARG A 255 -4.62 23.86 5.39
CA ARG A 255 -4.12 22.67 6.08
C ARG A 255 -4.43 21.42 5.27
N ARG A 256 -3.53 20.46 5.31
CA ARG A 256 -3.79 19.08 4.88
C ARG A 256 -5.00 18.52 5.66
N PRO A 257 -5.95 17.83 5.00
CA PRO A 257 -7.17 17.34 5.63
C PRO A 257 -6.95 16.04 6.44
N LEU A 258 -5.81 15.90 7.12
CA LEU A 258 -5.46 14.70 7.86
C LEU A 258 -6.38 14.58 9.09
N THR A 259 -7.35 13.65 9.04
CA THR A 259 -8.31 13.43 10.13
C THR A 259 -8.04 12.13 10.88
N LYS A 260 -7.23 11.23 10.33
CA LYS A 260 -6.95 9.93 10.93
C LYS A 260 -5.46 9.60 10.95
N LEU A 261 -4.94 9.29 12.13
CA LEU A 261 -3.59 8.76 12.34
C LEU A 261 -3.67 7.49 13.19
N SER A 262 -3.17 6.39 12.64
CA SER A 262 -3.10 5.10 13.34
C SER A 262 -1.66 4.62 13.38
N ILE A 263 -1.11 4.43 14.57
CA ILE A 263 0.27 4.01 14.80
C ILE A 263 0.26 2.69 15.57
N GLU A 264 0.83 1.63 14.99
CA GLU A 264 1.02 0.33 15.62
C GLU A 264 2.52 0.05 15.76
N ILE A 265 3.03 0.10 16.99
CA ILE A 265 4.46 -0.02 17.26
C ILE A 265 4.85 -1.49 17.32
N LYS A 266 5.78 -1.91 16.45
CA LYS A 266 6.41 -3.23 16.52
C LYS A 266 7.74 -3.18 17.28
N PRO A 267 8.05 -4.20 18.10
CA PRO A 267 9.28 -4.24 18.85
C PRO A 267 10.44 -4.58 17.90
N VAL A 268 11.63 -4.03 18.20
CA VAL A 268 12.86 -4.40 17.51
C VAL A 268 13.34 -5.72 18.11
N VAL A 269 13.17 -6.83 17.39
CA VAL A 269 13.72 -8.13 17.81
C VAL A 269 15.15 -8.25 17.29
N PRO A 270 16.15 -8.67 18.10
CA PRO A 270 16.05 -9.19 19.46
C PRO A 270 16.60 -8.17 20.48
N MET A 271 15.82 -7.18 20.91
CA MET A 271 16.27 -6.27 21.97
C MET A 271 15.65 -6.55 23.33
N VAL A 272 16.54 -6.42 24.33
CA VAL A 272 16.34 -6.59 25.76
C VAL A 272 15.17 -5.73 26.23
N VAL A 273 14.17 -6.41 26.82
CA VAL A 273 13.00 -5.83 27.48
C VAL A 273 13.48 -4.78 28.50
N GLY A 274 13.33 -3.48 28.21
CA GLY A 274 13.68 -2.46 29.21
C GLY A 274 13.77 -1.00 28.78
N TYR A 275 13.88 -0.66 27.48
CA TYR A 275 14.23 0.70 27.07
C TYR A 275 13.24 1.44 26.15
N TYR A 276 12.03 0.94 25.95
CA TYR A 276 10.98 1.75 25.32
C TYR A 276 10.35 2.64 26.39
N LYS A 277 11.01 3.76 26.71
CA LYS A 277 10.30 4.89 27.28
C LYS A 277 9.51 5.50 26.12
N THR A 278 8.34 4.94 25.85
CA THR A 278 7.34 5.63 25.06
C THR A 278 6.99 6.86 25.88
N GLU A 279 7.55 8.00 25.49
CA GLU A 279 6.98 9.27 25.92
C GLU A 279 5.49 9.17 25.60
N VAL A 280 4.65 9.41 26.59
CA VAL A 280 3.21 9.27 26.42
C VAL A 280 2.73 10.63 25.91
N VAL A 281 1.93 10.64 24.84
CA VAL A 281 1.24 11.87 24.41
C VAL A 281 0.46 12.40 25.61
N ASP A 282 0.65 13.66 25.94
CA ASP A 282 -0.08 14.25 27.06
C ASP A 282 -1.59 14.18 26.79
N GLU A 283 -2.36 13.92 27.85
CA GLU A 283 -3.81 13.73 27.70
C GLU A 283 -4.53 14.97 27.17
N GLU A 284 -3.97 16.15 27.41
CA GLU A 284 -4.54 17.41 26.96
C GLU A 284 -4.47 17.51 25.43
N THR A 285 -3.32 17.19 24.83
CA THR A 285 -3.14 17.08 23.38
C THR A 285 -4.10 16.05 22.78
N LEU A 286 -4.22 14.86 23.39
CA LEU A 286 -5.17 13.84 22.92
C LEU A 286 -6.62 14.35 22.94
N ARG A 287 -7.00 15.08 24.00
CA ARG A 287 -8.32 15.67 24.15
C ARG A 287 -8.57 16.76 23.10
N GLN A 288 -7.59 17.60 22.83
CA GLN A 288 -7.66 18.66 21.84
C GLN A 288 -7.83 18.09 20.42
N LEU A 289 -7.03 17.08 20.05
CA LEU A 289 -7.15 16.38 18.76
C LEU A 289 -8.54 15.78 18.58
N ARG A 290 -9.06 15.06 19.58
CA ARG A 290 -10.42 14.48 19.51
C ARG A 290 -11.51 15.53 19.37
N THR A 291 -11.39 16.65 20.08
CA THR A 291 -12.35 17.77 19.99
C THR A 291 -12.34 18.40 18.60
N ALA A 292 -11.19 18.40 17.93
CA ALA A 292 -11.03 18.82 16.54
C ALA A 292 -11.50 17.77 15.50
N GLY A 293 -12.07 16.64 15.94
CA GLY A 293 -12.53 15.57 15.05
C GLY A 293 -11.40 14.66 14.53
N ILE A 294 -10.20 14.76 15.11
CA ILE A 294 -9.04 13.94 14.73
C ILE A 294 -9.07 12.61 15.47
N SER A 295 -9.02 11.51 14.71
CA SER A 295 -8.89 10.15 15.22
C SER A 295 -7.42 9.78 15.31
N LEU A 296 -6.89 9.77 16.54
CA LEU A 296 -5.55 9.27 16.85
C LEU A 296 -5.67 7.93 17.57
N GLU A 297 -5.13 6.89 16.95
CA GLU A 297 -5.08 5.54 17.51
C GLU A 297 -3.64 5.07 17.64
N ILE A 298 -3.21 4.71 18.85
CA ILE A 298 -1.87 4.22 19.12
C ILE A 298 -1.99 2.83 19.75
N TYR A 299 -1.31 1.86 19.17
CA TYR A 299 -1.32 0.47 19.62
C TYR A 299 0.10 0.00 19.93
N ASP A 300 0.24 -0.78 21.00
CA ASP A 300 1.45 -1.55 21.24
C ASP A 300 1.52 -2.78 20.31
N TYR A 301 2.59 -3.56 20.45
CA TYR A 301 2.81 -4.76 19.64
C TYR A 301 1.85 -5.92 19.93
N GLN A 302 1.15 -5.88 21.05
CA GLN A 302 0.12 -6.85 21.42
C GLN A 302 -1.26 -6.40 20.90
N GLY A 303 -1.35 -5.22 20.27
CA GLY A 303 -2.60 -4.62 19.81
C GLY A 303 -3.38 -3.95 20.94
N ASN A 304 -2.79 -3.75 22.12
CA ASN A 304 -3.43 -2.99 23.18
C ASN A 304 -3.40 -1.51 22.84
N PHE A 305 -4.52 -0.85 23.06
CA PHE A 305 -4.65 0.58 22.88
C PHE A 305 -3.88 1.34 23.97
N LEU A 306 -2.92 2.18 23.57
CA LEU A 306 -2.14 3.00 24.48
C LEU A 306 -2.88 4.32 24.74
N THR A 307 -3.64 4.39 25.84
CA THR A 307 -4.15 5.66 26.39
C THR A 307 -3.19 6.19 27.43
N GLY A 308 -2.99 7.51 27.47
CA GLY A 308 -2.03 8.16 28.37
C GLY A 308 -2.32 8.09 29.87
N THR A 309 -3.25 7.23 30.30
CA THR A 309 -3.75 7.16 31.67
C THR A 309 -2.89 6.32 32.63
N ASN A 310 -1.90 5.57 32.18
CA ASN A 310 -1.19 4.60 33.03
C ASN A 310 0.22 5.04 33.44
N GLY A 311 0.28 6.15 34.18
CA GLY A 311 1.28 6.33 35.24
C GLY A 311 0.97 5.46 36.45
N GLY A 312 0.56 4.21 36.24
CA GLY A 312 0.37 3.24 37.30
C GLY A 312 1.74 2.81 37.78
N GLU A 313 2.13 3.28 38.96
CA GLU A 313 3.18 2.69 39.77
C GLU A 313 2.94 1.17 39.82
N SER A 314 3.64 0.39 38.98
CA SER A 314 3.65 -1.06 39.15
C SER A 314 4.37 -1.31 40.46
N GLY A 315 3.58 -1.51 41.51
CA GLY A 315 4.01 -1.70 42.87
C GLY A 315 5.17 -2.68 42.94
N LYS A 316 6.32 -2.18 43.43
CA LYS A 316 7.25 -2.99 44.19
C LYS A 316 6.59 -3.27 45.54
N GLU A 317 5.65 -4.21 45.59
CA GLU A 317 5.10 -4.71 46.85
C GLU A 317 5.55 -6.16 47.07
N GLY A 318 6.46 -6.31 48.03
CA GLY A 318 6.53 -7.48 48.91
C GLY A 318 7.06 -8.80 48.35
N GLN A 319 8.39 -8.96 48.30
CA GLN A 319 8.99 -10.21 48.78
C GLN A 319 9.80 -9.91 50.04
N ARG A 320 9.24 -10.31 51.18
CA ARG A 320 9.92 -10.60 52.43
C ARG A 320 9.58 -12.03 52.82
#